data_AF-A0A382J669-F1
#
_entry.id   AF-A0A382J669-F1
#
_cell.length_a   1.000
_cell.length_b   1.000
_cell.length_c   1.000
_cell.angle_alpha   90.00
_cell.angle_beta   90.00
_cell.angle_gamma   90.00
#
_symmetry.space_group_name_H-M   'P 1'
#
loop_
_entity.id
_entity.type
_entity.pdbx_description
1 polymer ?
#
loop_
_entity_poly.entity_id
_entity_poly.type
_entity_poly.pdbx_seq_one_letter_code
_entity_poly.pdbx_strand_id
1 'polypeptide(L)'
;MNDDERYLFDLNGFLVLRGVLSAEEVATMNAAIDHHDADLNERDGSLVGESKALAGTSYRKDLGGMLGWERPWCEPFRHLLIHPVVKPYLEAILSKGYRLDHGP
;
A
#
# COMPACT_ATOMS: atom_id res chain seq x y z
N MET A 1 6.88 -3.05 18.18
CA MET A 1 6.40 -1.79 18.79
C MET A 1 6.97 -1.67 20.19
N ASN A 2 7.84 -0.70 20.43
CA ASN A 2 8.33 -0.34 21.76
C ASN A 2 7.36 0.65 22.45
N ASP A 3 7.64 1.03 23.69
CA ASP A 3 6.76 1.91 24.47
C ASP A 3 6.61 3.32 23.87
N ASP A 4 7.67 3.89 23.32
CA ASP A 4 7.65 5.21 22.68
C ASP A 4 6.81 5.19 21.39
N GLU A 5 6.99 4.14 20.57
CA GLU A 5 6.20 3.93 19.35
C GLU A 5 4.72 3.74 19.67
N ARG A 6 4.39 3.02 20.74
CA ARG A 6 3.01 2.86 21.21
C ARG A 6 2.44 4.20 21.65
N TYR A 7 3.18 4.94 22.48
CA TYR A 7 2.77 6.27 22.94
C TYR A 7 2.51 7.23 21.77
N LEU A 8 3.41 7.26 20.77
CA LEU A 8 3.24 8.09 19.58
C LEU A 8 2.06 7.64 18.72
N PHE A 9 1.83 6.33 18.58
CA PHE A 9 0.66 5.82 17.85
C PHE A 9 -0.64 6.21 18.57
N ASP A 10 -0.71 6.03 19.88
CA ASP A 10 -1.89 6.36 20.70
C ASP A 10 -2.24 7.86 20.62
N LEU A 11 -1.24 8.74 20.56
CA LEU A 11 -1.46 10.18 20.45
C LEU A 11 -1.82 10.65 19.04
N ASN A 12 -1.16 10.10 18.01
CA ASN A 12 -1.27 10.63 16.64
C ASN A 12 -2.26 9.86 15.77
N GLY A 13 -2.61 8.63 16.14
CA GLY A 13 -3.38 7.70 15.31
C GLY A 13 -2.58 7.09 14.15
N PHE A 14 -1.27 7.33 14.07
CA PHE A 14 -0.37 6.74 13.08
C PHE A 14 1.06 6.61 13.60
N LEU A 15 1.85 5.75 12.95
CA LEU A 15 3.27 5.57 13.20
C LEU A 15 4.02 5.43 11.86
N VAL A 16 5.19 6.05 11.74
CA VAL A 16 6.02 5.97 10.52
C VAL A 16 7.17 5.00 10.74
N LEU A 17 7.12 3.85 10.07
CA LEU A 17 8.22 2.89 10.02
C LEU A 17 9.11 3.21 8.82
N ARG A 18 10.33 3.68 9.08
CA ARG A 18 11.28 4.07 8.01
C ARG A 18 12.10 2.88 7.55
N GLY A 19 12.35 2.77 6.24
CA GLY A 19 13.25 1.77 5.68
C GLY A 19 12.77 0.32 5.88
N VAL A 20 11.46 0.11 5.94
CA VAL A 20 10.87 -1.23 6.10
C VAL A 20 11.24 -2.15 4.94
N LEU A 21 11.22 -1.62 3.72
CA LEU A 21 11.56 -2.34 2.50
C LEU A 21 13.00 -2.03 2.10
N SER A 22 13.72 -3.07 1.69
CA SER A 22 15.03 -2.95 1.05
C SER A 22 14.91 -2.32 -0.34
N ALA A 23 16.03 -1.81 -0.86
CA ALA A 23 16.07 -1.26 -2.22
C ALA A 23 15.71 -2.31 -3.28
N GLU A 24 16.06 -3.58 -3.05
CA GLU A 24 15.75 -4.69 -3.96
C GLU A 24 14.25 -5.04 -3.96
N GLU A 25 13.62 -5.06 -2.79
CA GLU A 25 12.17 -5.25 -2.69
C GLU A 25 11.42 -4.13 -3.40
N VAL A 26 11.82 -2.87 -3.18
CA VAL A 26 11.22 -1.72 -3.86
C VAL A 26 11.41 -1.82 -5.38
N ALA A 27 12.61 -2.17 -5.85
CA ALA A 27 12.88 -2.34 -7.27
C ALA A 27 12.00 -3.45 -7.89
N THR A 28 11.85 -4.57 -7.20
CA THR A 28 11.03 -5.71 -7.66
C THR A 28 9.54 -5.34 -7.72
N MET A 29 9.04 -4.63 -6.72
CA MET A 29 7.65 -4.14 -6.69
C MET A 29 7.38 -3.11 -7.80
N ASN A 30 8.31 -2.19 -8.05
CA ASN A 30 8.20 -1.23 -9.16
C ASN A 30 8.18 -1.96 -10.50
N ALA A 31 9.07 -2.94 -10.71
CA ALA A 31 9.08 -3.73 -11.95
C ALA A 31 7.74 -4.48 -12.18
N ALA A 32 7.10 -4.94 -11.11
CA ALA A 32 5.77 -5.55 -11.20
C ALA A 32 4.69 -4.53 -11.59
N ILE A 33 4.73 -3.31 -11.05
CA ILE A 33 3.82 -2.23 -11.45
C ILE A 33 4.03 -1.87 -12.93
N ASP A 34 5.29 -1.71 -13.35
CA ASP A 34 5.65 -1.37 -14.73
C ASP A 34 5.19 -2.46 -15.72
N HIS A 35 5.21 -3.74 -15.31
CA HIS A 35 4.68 -4.84 -16.13
C HIS A 35 3.18 -4.69 -16.42
N HIS A 36 2.43 -4.14 -15.46
CA HIS A 36 0.99 -3.94 -15.52
C HIS A 36 0.60 -2.49 -15.87
N ASP A 37 1.51 -1.69 -16.45
CA ASP A 37 1.22 -0.30 -16.84
C ASP A 37 0.05 -0.21 -17.84
N ALA A 38 -0.09 -1.21 -18.71
CA ALA A 38 -1.22 -1.30 -19.65
C ALA A 38 -2.60 -1.48 -18.97
N ASP A 39 -2.61 -1.96 -17.71
CA ASP A 39 -3.83 -2.15 -16.91
C ASP A 39 -4.20 -0.88 -16.12
N LEU A 40 -3.41 0.21 -16.23
CA LEU A 40 -3.74 1.50 -15.65
C LEU A 40 -4.96 2.11 -16.35
N ASN A 41 -6.03 2.30 -15.59
CA ASN A 41 -7.26 2.88 -16.10
C ASN A 41 -7.54 4.22 -15.46
N GLU A 42 -7.94 5.20 -16.25
CA GLU A 42 -8.39 6.48 -15.71
C GLU A 42 -9.66 6.26 -14.87
N ARG A 43 -9.67 6.78 -13.65
CA ARG A 43 -10.80 6.65 -12.73
C ARG A 43 -12.02 7.39 -13.27
N ASP A 44 -13.19 6.78 -13.09
CA ASP A 44 -14.46 7.46 -13.30
C ASP A 44 -14.64 8.65 -12.35
N GLY A 45 -14.81 9.83 -12.96
CA GLY A 45 -15.14 11.07 -12.26
C GLY A 45 -13.94 11.82 -11.66
N SER A 46 -14.11 13.14 -11.56
CA SER A 46 -13.08 14.02 -11.03
C SER A 46 -12.99 13.97 -9.50
N LEU A 47 -11.77 13.97 -8.97
CA LEU A 47 -11.51 14.12 -7.52
C LEU A 47 -11.33 15.59 -7.09
N VAL A 48 -11.45 16.54 -8.01
CA VAL A 48 -11.16 17.96 -7.75
C VAL A 48 -12.33 18.70 -7.08
N GLY A 49 -13.51 18.07 -7.03
CA GLY A 49 -14.75 18.72 -6.63
C GLY A 49 -14.98 19.99 -7.43
N GLU A 50 -15.23 21.10 -6.73
CA GLU A 50 -15.44 22.43 -7.34
C GLU A 50 -14.14 23.26 -7.50
N SER A 51 -12.96 22.66 -7.24
CA SER A 51 -11.69 23.38 -7.25
C SER A 51 -11.22 23.72 -8.67
N LYS A 52 -11.28 24.99 -9.04
CA LYS A 52 -10.75 25.49 -10.31
C LYS A 52 -9.22 25.43 -10.40
N ALA A 53 -8.53 25.56 -9.26
CA ALA A 53 -7.07 25.56 -9.21
C ALA A 53 -6.46 24.16 -9.41
N LEU A 54 -7.22 23.12 -9.01
CA LEU A 54 -6.80 21.73 -9.14
C LEU A 54 -7.43 21.04 -10.38
N ALA A 55 -8.27 21.76 -11.13
CA ALA A 55 -8.89 21.24 -12.33
C ALA A 55 -7.84 20.91 -13.39
N GLY A 56 -7.81 19.64 -13.80
CA GLY A 56 -6.94 19.13 -14.86
C GLY A 56 -7.75 18.58 -16.04
N THR A 57 -7.06 18.28 -17.13
CA THR A 57 -7.65 17.68 -18.35
C THR A 57 -7.66 16.15 -18.32
N SER A 58 -7.09 15.54 -17.28
CA SER A 58 -7.06 14.10 -17.04
C SER A 58 -7.41 13.83 -15.58
N TYR A 59 -7.97 12.65 -15.31
CA TYR A 59 -8.22 12.16 -13.97
C TYR A 59 -7.10 11.23 -13.51
N ARG A 60 -7.15 10.88 -12.22
CA ARG A 60 -6.19 9.95 -11.61
C ARG A 60 -6.33 8.59 -12.28
N LYS A 61 -5.21 7.99 -12.66
CA LYS A 61 -5.18 6.58 -13.08
C LYS A 61 -5.11 5.66 -11.86
N ASP A 62 -5.91 4.61 -11.90
CA ASP A 62 -5.96 3.55 -10.91
C ASP A 62 -5.35 2.27 -11.48
N LEU A 63 -4.61 1.57 -10.62
CA LEU A 63 -4.11 0.22 -10.83
C LEU A 63 -4.50 -0.59 -9.60
N GLY A 64 -5.00 -1.81 -9.80
CA GLY A 64 -5.47 -2.69 -8.74
C GLY A 64 -5.12 -4.15 -9.02
N GLY A 65 -5.57 -5.05 -8.15
CA GLY A 65 -5.45 -6.49 -8.36
C GLY A 65 -4.06 -7.09 -8.10
N MET A 66 -3.13 -6.36 -7.47
CA MET A 66 -1.73 -6.79 -7.31
C MET A 66 -1.57 -8.13 -6.59
N LEU A 67 -2.49 -8.46 -5.66
CA LEU A 67 -2.47 -9.76 -4.97
C LEU A 67 -2.95 -10.91 -5.86
N GLY A 68 -3.62 -10.61 -6.97
CA GLY A 68 -4.22 -11.54 -7.93
C GLY A 68 -3.49 -11.63 -9.28
N TRP A 69 -2.50 -10.77 -9.54
CA TRP A 69 -1.66 -10.84 -10.74
C TRP A 69 -1.00 -12.21 -10.94
N GLU A 70 -0.64 -12.52 -12.17
CA GLU A 70 0.10 -13.74 -12.48
C GLU A 70 1.45 -13.77 -11.77
N ARG A 71 1.99 -14.99 -11.60
CA ARG A 71 3.36 -15.14 -11.13
C ARG A 71 4.33 -14.70 -12.23
N PRO A 72 5.42 -13.99 -11.88
CA PRO A 72 5.89 -13.71 -10.52
C PRO A 72 5.34 -12.40 -9.90
N TRP A 73 4.58 -11.60 -10.64
CA TRP A 73 4.26 -10.21 -10.31
C TRP A 73 3.41 -10.01 -9.05
N CYS A 74 2.61 -10.99 -8.64
CA CYS A 74 1.87 -10.92 -7.37
C CYS A 74 2.71 -11.17 -6.12
N GLU A 75 3.85 -11.88 -6.23
CA GLU A 75 4.59 -12.37 -5.07
C GLU A 75 5.17 -11.25 -4.18
N PRO A 76 5.76 -10.17 -4.73
CA PRO A 76 6.26 -9.06 -3.92
C PRO A 76 5.19 -8.44 -3.02
N PHE A 77 3.95 -8.30 -3.51
CA PHE A 77 2.85 -7.74 -2.75
C PHE A 77 2.28 -8.73 -1.74
N ARG A 78 2.25 -10.03 -2.06
CA ARG A 78 1.83 -11.08 -1.11
C ARG A 78 2.80 -11.21 0.06
N HIS A 79 4.10 -11.01 -0.17
CA HIS A 79 5.09 -10.97 0.91
C HIS A 79 4.83 -9.84 1.92
N LEU A 80 4.19 -8.74 1.52
CA LEU A 80 3.83 -7.66 2.44
C LEU A 80 2.79 -8.07 3.49
N LEU A 81 1.91 -9.03 3.17
CA LEU A 81 0.81 -9.45 4.06
C LEU A 81 1.31 -9.97 5.41
N ILE A 82 2.52 -10.54 5.42
CA ILE A 82 3.19 -11.12 6.59
C ILE A 82 4.63 -10.61 6.74
N HIS A 83 4.93 -9.40 6.25
CA HIS A 83 6.28 -8.86 6.24
C HIS A 83 6.89 -8.88 7.66
N PRO A 84 8.10 -9.43 7.86
CA PRO A 84 8.65 -9.71 9.19
C PRO A 84 8.81 -8.47 10.06
N VAL A 85 9.03 -7.29 9.45
CA VAL A 85 9.10 -6.01 10.16
C VAL A 85 7.71 -5.45 10.48
N VAL A 86 6.70 -5.63 9.61
CA VAL A 86 5.38 -4.98 9.75
C VAL A 86 4.43 -5.81 10.59
N LYS A 87 4.45 -7.14 10.42
CA LYS A 87 3.59 -8.08 11.13
C LYS A 87 3.57 -7.87 12.65
N PRO A 88 4.70 -7.70 13.37
CA PRO A 88 4.69 -7.45 14.81
C PRO A 88 3.95 -6.16 15.22
N TYR A 89 3.94 -5.13 14.36
CA TYR A 89 3.18 -3.90 14.62
C TYR A 89 1.69 -4.11 14.38
N LEU A 90 1.32 -4.82 13.32
CA LEU A 90 -0.08 -5.19 13.07
C LEU A 90 -0.64 -6.05 14.20
N GLU A 91 0.10 -7.03 14.70
CA GLU A 91 -0.33 -7.84 15.85
C GLU A 91 -0.46 -7.01 17.13
N ALA A 92 0.38 -5.99 17.32
CA ALA A 92 0.29 -5.10 18.48
C ALA A 92 -0.95 -4.19 18.41
N ILE A 93 -1.32 -3.70 17.22
CA ILE A 93 -2.44 -2.76 17.02
C ILE A 93 -3.78 -3.50 16.87
N LEU A 94 -3.81 -4.57 16.07
CA LEU A 94 -5.02 -5.27 15.65
C LEU A 94 -5.27 -6.58 16.41
N SER A 95 -4.35 -6.97 17.30
CA SER A 95 -4.28 -8.29 17.91
C SER A 95 -3.97 -9.43 16.92
N LYS A 96 -3.67 -10.62 17.47
CA LYS A 96 -3.46 -11.83 16.69
C LYS A 96 -4.73 -12.24 15.96
N GLY A 97 -4.58 -12.77 14.74
CA GLY A 97 -5.71 -13.20 13.92
C GLY A 97 -6.31 -12.10 13.04
N TYR A 98 -5.61 -10.97 12.88
CA TYR A 98 -5.97 -9.97 11.86
C TYR A 98 -6.04 -10.64 10.49
N ARG A 99 -6.93 -10.13 9.65
CA ARG A 99 -7.14 -10.62 8.29
C ARG A 99 -7.14 -9.44 7.32
N LEU A 100 -6.87 -9.75 6.06
CA LEU A 100 -7.08 -8.81 4.97
C LEU A 100 -8.58 -8.45 4.92
N ASP A 101 -8.90 -7.16 4.97
CA ASP A 101 -10.28 -6.67 4.93
C ASP A 101 -10.83 -6.64 3.49
N HIS A 102 -9.98 -6.24 2.54
CA HIS A 102 -10.29 -6.18 1.12
C HIS A 102 -9.39 -7.13 0.31
N GLY A 103 -10.01 -8.10 -0.36
CA GLY A 103 -9.33 -9.02 -1.28
C GLY A 103 -8.86 -8.34 -2.57
N PRO A 104 -8.10 -9.06 -3.42
CA PRO A 104 -7.69 -8.61 -4.75
C PRO A 104 -8.86 -8.20 -5.64
#